data_AF-A0A7X7KDB0-F1
#
_entry.id   AF-A0A7X7KDB0-F1
#
_cell.length_a   1.000
_cell.length_b   1.000
_cell.length_c   1.000
_cell.angle_alpha   90.00
_cell.angle_beta   90.00
_cell.angle_gamma   90.00
#
_symmetry.space_group_name_H-M   'P 1'
#
loop_
_entity.id
_entity.type
_entity.pdbx_description
1 polymer ?
#
loop_
_entity_poly.entity_id
_entity_poly.type
_entity_poly.pdbx_seq_one_letter_code
_entity_poly.pdbx_strand_id
1 'polypeptide(L)'
;MSPHLVRVGCCHHQGSRIIFRSQIGRDAMGGTVANKRLFRITAGNLRNNHIYINGQYDFFPKNCLGPSKRGKQGAAHAEIEIYLDGLDKTVSTDISRDRNTGKPRNFFRRRAWVRHFFEYHRIKTGDVLAMERLGERSYRLSVDLAEQPASLTCAEFFAGIGLVRLALERQGWQVVFANDIDPKKAAMYQANWPRDDRLFVGDIHALKADDLPTCDLFTASFPCNDLSIAGRWEGLQGKESSSFWGLIRLLHEMGDRRPPLVMLENVVGFLMSHGGRDFEKALLALNELGYAVDAIILNAARWVPQSRPRLFVLAGRDDGRAGRSCTLVSDARPPLLTDFINGHPNIRWNIRDVPPLPPAAARLADIIEDLPNDDPHWWNEKRTSVFSQAA
;
A
#
# COMPACT_ATOMS: atom_id res chain seq x y z
N MET A 1 22.72 -34.83 -16.40
CA MET A 1 21.60 -34.06 -15.83
C MET A 1 22.07 -33.46 -14.51
N SER A 2 22.56 -32.23 -14.55
CA SER A 2 23.02 -31.50 -13.36
C SER A 2 21.94 -30.49 -12.94
N PRO A 3 21.65 -30.32 -11.65
CA PRO A 3 20.56 -29.48 -11.19
C PRO A 3 20.96 -28.01 -11.30
N HIS A 4 20.18 -27.22 -12.03
CA HIS A 4 20.32 -25.77 -12.03
C HIS A 4 19.85 -25.20 -10.68
N LEU A 5 20.81 -24.87 -9.81
CA LEU A 5 20.59 -24.07 -8.61
C LEU A 5 20.32 -22.62 -9.03
N VAL A 6 19.08 -22.16 -8.87
CA VAL A 6 18.76 -20.72 -8.93
C VAL A 6 19.16 -20.11 -7.59
N ARG A 7 20.31 -19.43 -7.53
CA ARG A 7 20.73 -18.63 -6.37
C ARG A 7 20.12 -17.23 -6.47
N VAL A 8 19.16 -16.93 -5.59
CA VAL A 8 18.65 -15.57 -5.39
C VAL A 8 19.60 -14.86 -4.42
N GLY A 9 20.44 -13.96 -4.96
CA GLY A 9 21.35 -13.12 -4.18
C GLY A 9 20.62 -11.92 -3.58
N CYS A 10 20.72 -11.73 -2.27
CA CYS A 10 20.22 -10.56 -1.55
C CYS A 10 21.16 -9.37 -1.83
N CYS A 11 20.65 -8.30 -2.44
CA CYS A 11 21.43 -7.10 -2.71
C CYS A 11 21.37 -6.16 -1.50
N HIS A 12 22.49 -6.01 -0.79
CA HIS A 12 22.71 -4.99 0.22
C HIS A 12 23.86 -4.09 -0.23
N HIS A 13 23.55 -2.94 -0.87
CA HIS A 13 24.44 -1.77 -0.77
C HIS A 13 23.74 -0.46 -1.15
N GLN A 14 23.97 0.52 -0.26
CA GLN A 14 24.18 1.95 -0.52
C GLN A 14 23.42 2.59 -1.69
N GLY A 15 22.37 3.34 -1.32
CA GLY A 15 22.15 4.68 -1.87
C GLY A 15 22.01 4.78 -3.39
N SER A 16 21.22 3.92 -4.02
CA SER A 16 20.66 4.23 -5.33
C SER A 16 19.63 5.34 -5.16
N ARG A 17 20.09 6.59 -5.29
CA ARG A 17 19.22 7.76 -5.43
C ARG A 17 18.37 7.58 -6.69
N ILE A 18 17.10 7.18 -6.54
CA ILE A 18 16.08 7.53 -7.53
C ILE A 18 15.76 9.00 -7.28
N ILE A 19 16.51 9.88 -7.94
CA ILE A 19 16.24 11.31 -7.94
C ILE A 19 15.07 11.55 -8.89
N PHE A 20 13.82 11.57 -8.40
CA PHE A 20 12.82 12.43 -9.04
C PHE A 20 13.19 13.86 -8.68
N ARG A 21 14.06 14.46 -9.51
CA ARG A 21 14.33 15.89 -9.47
C ARG A 21 13.04 16.55 -9.94
N SER A 22 12.18 16.90 -8.98
CA SER A 22 11.26 18.03 -9.14
C SER A 22 12.15 19.26 -9.29
N GLN A 23 12.64 19.50 -10.51
CA GLN A 23 13.11 20.83 -10.86
C GLN A 23 11.90 21.76 -10.70
N ILE A 24 11.93 22.55 -9.63
CA ILE A 24 11.13 23.76 -9.55
C ILE A 24 11.64 24.66 -10.68
N GLY A 25 11.00 24.55 -11.84
CA GLY A 25 11.12 25.53 -12.90
C GLY A 25 10.47 26.82 -12.39
N ARG A 26 11.29 27.75 -11.90
CA ARG A 26 10.93 29.17 -11.93
C ARG A 26 11.05 29.60 -13.38
N ASP A 27 9.96 29.56 -14.13
CA ASP A 27 9.88 30.30 -15.38
C ASP A 27 9.74 31.78 -15.05
N ALA A 28 10.68 32.57 -15.57
CA ALA A 28 10.57 34.00 -15.65
C ALA A 28 9.28 34.35 -16.43
N MET A 29 8.56 35.36 -15.95
CA MET A 29 7.29 35.93 -16.44
C MET A 29 6.05 35.44 -15.66
N GLY A 30 5.53 36.34 -14.82
CA GLY A 30 4.50 36.09 -13.83
C GLY A 30 3.16 35.56 -14.35
N GLY A 31 2.62 34.59 -13.61
CA GLY A 31 1.26 34.07 -13.72
C GLY A 31 1.15 32.71 -13.02
N THR A 32 0.58 32.67 -11.80
CA THR A 32 0.40 31.42 -11.02
C THR A 32 -0.66 30.54 -11.68
N VAL A 33 -0.27 29.69 -12.64
CA VAL A 33 -1.17 28.64 -13.15
C VAL A 33 -1.22 27.54 -12.08
N ALA A 34 -2.38 27.33 -11.47
CA ALA A 34 -2.57 26.25 -10.50
C ALA A 34 -2.11 24.92 -11.11
N ASN A 35 -1.12 24.27 -10.48
CA ASN A 35 -0.36 23.16 -11.05
C ASN A 35 -1.11 21.81 -11.04
N LYS A 36 -2.35 21.81 -10.57
CA LYS A 36 -3.22 20.63 -10.42
C LYS A 36 -4.62 20.95 -10.95
N ARG A 37 -5.26 19.95 -11.54
CA ARG A 37 -6.65 19.98 -11.98
C ARG A 37 -7.37 18.71 -11.55
N LEU A 38 -8.63 18.86 -11.18
CA LEU A 38 -9.48 17.77 -10.69
C LEU A 38 -10.58 17.45 -11.71
N PHE A 39 -10.85 16.17 -11.87
CA PHE A 39 -11.83 15.63 -12.82
C PHE A 39 -12.74 14.65 -12.08
N ARG A 40 -13.96 15.09 -11.75
CA ARG A 40 -14.96 14.20 -11.15
C ARG A 40 -15.49 13.22 -12.18
N ILE A 41 -15.52 11.94 -11.81
CA ILE A 41 -15.94 10.84 -12.66
C ILE A 41 -17.46 10.69 -12.61
N THR A 42 -18.07 10.75 -13.78
CA THR A 42 -19.49 10.50 -13.98
C THR A 42 -19.73 9.12 -14.56
N ALA A 43 -20.97 8.63 -14.53
CA ALA A 43 -21.34 7.40 -15.23
C ALA A 43 -21.05 7.45 -16.75
N GLY A 44 -21.05 8.65 -17.35
CA GLY A 44 -20.69 8.84 -18.76
C GLY A 44 -19.19 8.63 -19.03
N ASN A 45 -18.32 8.99 -18.08
CA ASN A 45 -16.88 8.74 -18.17
C ASN A 45 -16.60 7.24 -18.26
N LEU A 46 -17.20 6.46 -17.35
CA LEU A 46 -17.02 5.01 -17.28
C LEU A 46 -17.56 4.31 -18.54
N ARG A 47 -18.78 4.66 -18.98
CA ARG A 47 -19.41 4.04 -20.15
C ARG A 47 -18.60 4.22 -21.44
N ASN A 48 -17.99 5.40 -21.60
CA ASN A 48 -17.28 5.77 -22.82
C ASN A 48 -15.76 5.59 -22.71
N ASN A 49 -15.23 5.25 -21.53
CA ASN A 49 -13.80 5.26 -21.24
C ASN A 49 -13.14 6.61 -21.57
N HIS A 50 -13.78 7.70 -21.14
CA HIS A 50 -13.32 9.07 -21.39
C HIS A 50 -13.00 9.78 -20.07
N ILE A 51 -11.93 10.58 -20.07
CA ILE A 51 -11.74 11.64 -19.07
C ILE A 51 -12.24 12.93 -19.70
N TYR A 52 -13.27 13.52 -19.10
CA TYR A 52 -13.87 14.74 -19.61
C TYR A 52 -13.12 15.96 -19.08
N ILE A 53 -12.55 16.76 -19.98
CA ILE A 53 -11.71 17.93 -19.69
C ILE A 53 -12.41 19.26 -20.04
N ASN A 54 -13.75 19.24 -20.09
CA ASN A 54 -14.55 20.42 -20.39
C ASN A 54 -14.18 21.60 -19.48
N GLY A 55 -13.94 22.77 -20.07
CA GLY A 55 -13.68 24.00 -19.32
C GLY A 55 -12.29 24.09 -18.69
N GLN A 56 -11.40 23.14 -18.95
CA GLN A 56 -10.03 23.10 -18.38
C GLN A 56 -8.95 23.11 -19.47
N TYR A 57 -9.26 23.68 -20.63
CA TYR A 57 -8.36 23.72 -21.79
C TYR A 57 -7.13 24.63 -21.57
N ASP A 58 -7.26 25.62 -20.70
CA ASP A 58 -6.21 26.53 -20.24
C ASP A 58 -5.05 25.81 -19.56
N PHE A 59 -5.33 24.64 -18.96
CA PHE A 59 -4.33 23.83 -18.28
C PHE A 59 -3.32 23.19 -19.21
N PHE A 60 -3.66 23.02 -20.49
CA PHE A 60 -2.82 22.39 -21.50
C PHE A 60 -2.15 23.43 -22.40
N PRO A 61 -0.99 23.11 -23.00
CA PRO A 61 -0.34 23.97 -23.99
C PRO A 61 -1.27 24.21 -25.19
N LYS A 62 -1.35 25.44 -25.68
CA LYS A 62 -2.25 25.80 -26.79
C LYS A 62 -1.99 24.97 -28.05
N ASN A 63 -0.74 24.56 -28.29
CA ASN A 63 -0.31 23.71 -29.40
C ASN A 63 -0.70 22.23 -29.25
N CYS A 64 -1.24 21.80 -28.10
CA CYS A 64 -1.85 20.48 -27.90
C CYS A 64 -3.27 20.38 -28.50
N LEU A 65 -3.88 21.51 -28.87
CA LEU A 65 -5.21 21.56 -29.48
C LEU A 65 -5.14 21.30 -30.99
N GLY A 66 -4.97 20.03 -31.35
CA GLY A 66 -4.72 19.58 -32.70
C GLY A 66 -5.89 19.60 -33.69
N PRO A 67 -5.58 19.43 -34.99
CA PRO A 67 -6.55 19.41 -36.07
C PRO A 67 -7.53 18.24 -35.95
N SER A 68 -8.67 18.31 -36.65
CA SER A 68 -9.74 17.30 -36.56
C SER A 68 -9.36 15.91 -37.08
N LYS A 69 -8.35 15.80 -37.96
CA LYS A 69 -7.82 14.52 -38.48
C LYS A 69 -6.32 14.42 -38.25
N ARG A 70 -5.85 13.19 -37.95
CA ARG A 70 -4.43 12.84 -37.84
C ARG A 70 -3.78 12.99 -39.23
N GLY A 71 -2.64 13.68 -39.31
CA GLY A 71 -1.86 13.84 -40.55
C GLY A 71 -1.92 15.22 -41.23
N LYS A 72 -2.85 16.11 -40.89
CA LYS A 72 -2.79 17.54 -41.28
C LYS A 72 -1.94 18.33 -40.27
N GLN A 73 -0.69 17.93 -40.07
CA GLN A 73 0.21 18.58 -39.14
C GLN A 73 0.83 19.81 -39.80
N GLY A 74 0.35 21.01 -39.45
CA GLY A 74 1.18 22.20 -39.54
C GLY A 74 2.28 22.16 -38.47
N ALA A 75 3.38 22.86 -38.69
CA ALA A 75 4.63 22.81 -37.91
C ALA A 75 4.53 23.16 -36.40
N ALA A 76 3.34 23.45 -35.87
CA ALA A 76 3.11 23.92 -34.51
C ALA A 76 2.27 22.98 -33.63
N HIS A 77 2.00 21.72 -34.01
CA HIS A 77 1.23 20.77 -33.19
C HIS A 77 2.13 19.91 -32.30
N ALA A 78 1.80 19.77 -31.01
CA ALA A 78 2.57 18.97 -30.06
C ALA A 78 1.69 18.04 -29.22
N GLU A 79 2.13 16.80 -28.99
CA GLU A 79 1.50 15.90 -28.01
C GLU A 79 1.96 16.27 -26.59
N ILE A 80 1.15 15.88 -25.59
CA ILE A 80 1.49 15.89 -24.17
C ILE A 80 1.74 14.46 -23.70
N GLU A 81 2.57 14.32 -22.68
CA GLU A 81 2.85 13.06 -22.01
C GLU A 81 2.13 13.01 -20.67
N ILE A 82 1.46 11.90 -20.40
CA ILE A 82 0.75 11.66 -19.14
C ILE A 82 1.32 10.40 -18.51
N TYR A 83 1.99 10.54 -17.38
CA TYR A 83 2.37 9.44 -16.50
C TYR A 83 1.13 8.94 -15.76
N LEU A 84 0.83 7.65 -15.91
CA LEU A 84 -0.32 7.00 -15.29
C LEU A 84 0.12 6.36 -13.98
N ASP A 85 -0.25 6.98 -12.86
CA ASP A 85 0.12 6.50 -11.54
C ASP A 85 -0.41 5.07 -11.30
N GLY A 86 0.39 4.22 -10.67
CA GLY A 86 0.10 2.80 -10.44
C GLY A 86 0.25 1.87 -11.65
N LEU A 87 0.35 2.38 -12.89
CA LEU A 87 0.51 1.55 -14.09
C LEU A 87 1.93 1.54 -14.67
N ASP A 88 2.85 2.29 -14.06
CA ASP A 88 4.22 2.56 -14.55
C ASP A 88 4.30 2.79 -16.07
N LYS A 89 3.34 3.57 -16.58
CA LYS A 89 3.12 3.76 -18.00
C LYS A 89 2.96 5.23 -18.32
N THR A 90 3.73 5.71 -19.29
CA THR A 90 3.54 7.03 -19.88
C THR A 90 2.79 6.91 -21.20
N VAL A 91 1.80 7.78 -21.41
CA VAL A 91 1.03 7.84 -22.65
C VAL A 91 1.16 9.21 -23.32
N SER A 92 1.41 9.21 -24.62
CA SER A 92 1.44 10.43 -25.42
C SER A 92 0.08 10.66 -26.10
N THR A 93 -0.52 11.84 -25.92
CA THR A 93 -1.85 12.18 -26.46
C THR A 93 -1.99 13.66 -26.77
N ASP A 94 -3.11 14.04 -27.39
CA ASP A 94 -3.46 15.44 -27.69
C ASP A 94 -4.98 15.66 -27.47
N ILE A 95 -5.46 16.87 -27.78
CA ILE A 95 -6.89 17.19 -27.80
C ILE A 95 -7.29 17.58 -29.22
N SER A 96 -8.03 16.72 -29.91
CA SER A 96 -8.55 17.02 -31.26
C SER A 96 -9.65 18.07 -31.25
N ARG A 97 -9.79 18.81 -32.35
CA ARG A 97 -10.96 19.67 -32.62
C ARG A 97 -12.07 18.91 -33.33
N ASP A 98 -13.31 19.29 -33.08
CA ASP A 98 -14.46 18.82 -33.83
C ASP A 98 -14.41 19.35 -35.27
N ARG A 99 -14.77 18.48 -36.23
CA ARG A 99 -14.64 18.79 -37.67
C ARG A 99 -15.62 19.86 -38.13
N ASN A 100 -16.80 19.91 -37.53
CA ASN A 100 -17.89 20.78 -37.99
C ASN A 100 -17.85 22.13 -37.28
N THR A 101 -17.49 22.13 -36.00
CA THR A 101 -17.52 23.35 -35.17
C THR A 101 -16.14 23.97 -34.95
N GLY A 102 -15.04 23.26 -35.23
CA GLY A 102 -13.67 23.71 -34.95
C GLY A 102 -13.33 23.83 -33.47
N LYS A 103 -14.27 23.54 -32.56
CA LYS A 103 -14.09 23.61 -31.11
C LYS A 103 -13.26 22.41 -30.60
N PRO A 104 -12.43 22.57 -29.56
CA PRO A 104 -11.75 21.44 -28.94
C PRO A 104 -12.74 20.39 -28.44
N ARG A 105 -12.45 19.11 -28.65
CA ARG A 105 -13.18 18.02 -28.00
C ARG A 105 -12.91 18.06 -26.50
N ASN A 106 -13.83 17.51 -25.74
CA ASN A 106 -13.76 17.48 -24.28
C ASN A 106 -13.07 16.23 -23.73
N PHE A 107 -12.28 15.52 -24.53
CA PHE A 107 -11.55 14.32 -24.11
C PHE A 107 -10.26 14.18 -24.93
N PHE A 108 -9.32 13.41 -24.42
CA PHE A 108 -8.05 13.11 -25.10
C PHE A 108 -8.25 12.25 -26.35
N ARG A 109 -7.53 12.56 -27.43
CA ARG A 109 -7.63 11.83 -28.71
C ARG A 109 -7.23 10.36 -28.53
N ARG A 110 -6.04 10.10 -27.99
CA ARG A 110 -5.60 8.75 -27.59
C ARG A 110 -6.06 8.49 -26.16
N ARG A 111 -6.95 7.50 -26.01
CA ARG A 111 -7.63 7.20 -24.75
C ARG A 111 -7.83 5.70 -24.48
N ALA A 112 -7.21 4.82 -25.28
CA ALA A 112 -7.29 3.37 -25.07
C ALA A 112 -6.78 2.96 -23.67
N TRP A 113 -5.89 3.77 -23.08
CA TRP A 113 -5.37 3.59 -21.73
C TRP A 113 -6.37 3.91 -20.61
N VAL A 114 -7.40 4.72 -20.89
CA VAL A 114 -8.34 5.20 -19.85
C VAL A 114 -9.10 4.05 -19.21
N ARG A 115 -9.53 3.08 -20.02
CA ARG A 115 -10.21 1.88 -19.53
C ARG A 115 -9.33 1.11 -18.54
N HIS A 116 -8.09 0.83 -18.94
CA HIS A 116 -7.15 0.09 -18.10
C HIS A 116 -6.83 0.85 -16.81
N PHE A 117 -6.67 2.17 -16.88
CA PHE A 117 -6.50 3.02 -15.71
C PHE A 117 -7.72 2.96 -14.77
N PHE A 118 -8.94 3.01 -15.30
CA PHE A 118 -10.16 2.89 -14.51
C PHE A 118 -10.32 1.51 -13.87
N GLU A 119 -10.02 0.44 -14.60
CA GLU A 119 -10.10 -0.93 -14.10
C GLU A 119 -9.05 -1.19 -13.01
N TYR A 120 -7.81 -0.76 -13.22
CA TYR A 120 -6.71 -0.90 -12.26
C TYR A 120 -7.03 -0.21 -10.93
N HIS A 121 -7.48 1.05 -10.99
CA HIS A 121 -7.83 1.84 -9.81
C HIS A 121 -9.25 1.61 -9.30
N ARG A 122 -10.01 0.68 -9.91
CA ARG A 122 -11.41 0.37 -9.56
C ARG A 122 -12.32 1.60 -9.49
N ILE A 123 -12.14 2.52 -10.44
CA ILE A 123 -12.80 3.83 -10.46
C ILE A 123 -14.33 3.68 -10.54
N LYS A 124 -15.04 4.44 -9.71
CA LYS A 124 -16.50 4.52 -9.62
C LYS A 124 -17.01 5.92 -9.95
N THR A 125 -18.32 6.02 -10.17
CA THR A 125 -18.97 7.33 -10.29
C THR A 125 -18.86 8.06 -8.96
N GLY A 126 -18.46 9.33 -9.00
CA GLY A 126 -18.20 10.15 -7.81
C GLY A 126 -16.72 10.37 -7.51
N ASP A 127 -15.86 9.41 -7.88
CA ASP A 127 -14.41 9.51 -7.71
C ASP A 127 -13.85 10.74 -8.40
N VAL A 128 -12.74 11.25 -7.89
CA VAL A 128 -12.05 12.40 -8.47
C VAL A 128 -10.69 11.95 -8.96
N LEU A 129 -10.36 12.28 -10.21
CA LEU A 129 -8.99 12.13 -10.71
C LEU A 129 -8.25 13.46 -10.57
N ALA A 130 -6.99 13.37 -10.18
CA ALA A 130 -6.07 14.49 -10.13
C ALA A 130 -5.09 14.41 -11.30
N MET A 131 -4.98 15.52 -12.05
CA MET A 131 -3.91 15.69 -13.02
C MET A 131 -2.98 16.82 -12.60
N GLU A 132 -1.72 16.49 -12.40
CA GLU A 132 -0.68 17.40 -11.97
C GLU A 132 0.26 17.70 -13.14
N ARG A 133 0.61 18.97 -13.33
CA ARG A 133 1.56 19.36 -14.36
C ARG A 133 2.98 19.24 -13.80
N LEU A 134 3.79 18.40 -14.42
CA LEU A 134 5.18 18.12 -14.05
C LEU A 134 6.17 18.99 -14.85
N GLY A 135 5.77 19.43 -16.04
CA GLY A 135 6.55 20.30 -16.90
C GLY A 135 5.69 20.96 -17.97
N GLU A 136 6.30 21.56 -18.99
CA GLU A 136 5.55 22.25 -20.05
C GLU A 136 4.51 21.32 -20.71
N ARG A 137 4.89 20.06 -20.95
CA ARG A 137 4.09 19.04 -21.66
C ARG A 137 3.95 17.71 -20.93
N SER A 138 4.51 17.59 -19.74
CA SER A 138 4.45 16.36 -18.95
C SER A 138 3.49 16.52 -17.79
N TYR A 139 2.63 15.53 -17.62
CA TYR A 139 1.58 15.48 -16.61
C TYR A 139 1.62 14.15 -15.87
N ARG A 140 1.10 14.12 -14.65
CA ARG A 140 0.80 12.91 -13.89
C ARG A 140 -0.70 12.82 -13.68
N LEU A 141 -1.29 11.66 -13.96
CA LEU A 141 -2.66 11.34 -13.62
C LEU A 141 -2.69 10.36 -12.46
N SER A 142 -3.46 10.71 -11.42
CA SER A 142 -3.65 9.92 -10.21
C SER A 142 -5.12 9.96 -9.79
N VAL A 143 -5.52 9.11 -8.84
CA VAL A 143 -6.80 9.25 -8.15
C VAL A 143 -6.62 10.25 -7.02
N ASP A 144 -7.48 11.26 -6.96
CA ASP A 144 -7.45 12.24 -5.87
C ASP A 144 -8.15 11.65 -4.64
N LEU A 145 -7.35 11.12 -3.71
CA LEU A 145 -7.83 10.47 -2.49
C LEU A 145 -8.35 11.49 -1.45
N ALA A 146 -8.14 12.79 -1.67
CA ALA A 146 -8.51 13.86 -0.73
C ALA A 146 -10.01 14.22 -0.72
N GLU A 147 -10.79 13.87 -1.75
CA GLU A 147 -12.23 14.14 -1.85
C GLU A 147 -13.11 12.87 -1.80
N GLN A 148 -12.59 11.77 -1.26
CA GLN A 148 -13.40 10.61 -0.87
C GLN A 148 -14.11 10.91 0.47
N PRO A 149 -15.37 10.49 0.69
CA PRO A 149 -16.07 10.71 1.96
C PRO A 149 -15.27 10.11 3.13
N ALA A 150 -15.35 10.75 4.31
CA ALA A 150 -14.61 10.46 5.56
C ALA A 150 -13.62 9.28 5.45
N SER A 151 -12.38 9.59 5.09
CA SER A 151 -11.32 8.58 5.01
C SER A 151 -11.09 7.95 6.37
N LEU A 152 -11.26 6.63 6.46
CA LEU A 152 -10.86 5.87 7.64
C LEU A 152 -9.37 6.10 7.91
N THR A 153 -9.01 6.23 9.18
CA THR A 153 -7.67 6.61 9.63
C THR A 153 -6.95 5.43 10.26
N CYS A 154 -5.63 5.37 10.10
CA CYS A 154 -4.81 4.29 10.62
C CYS A 154 -3.53 4.79 11.28
N ALA A 155 -3.15 4.15 12.39
CA ALA A 155 -1.79 4.22 12.95
C ALA A 155 -1.04 2.91 12.65
N GLU A 156 0.13 3.04 12.01
CA GLU A 156 0.98 1.92 11.56
C GLU A 156 2.18 1.71 12.48
N PHE A 157 2.17 0.67 13.29
CA PHE A 157 3.29 0.28 14.16
C PHE A 157 4.17 -0.76 13.46
N PHE A 158 5.48 -0.67 13.67
CA PHE A 158 6.48 -1.48 12.96
C PHE A 158 6.38 -1.30 11.44
N ALA A 159 6.28 -0.04 11.02
CA ALA A 159 5.96 0.36 9.65
C ALA A 159 6.98 -0.10 8.61
N GLY A 160 8.23 -0.34 9.04
CA GLY A 160 9.34 -0.65 8.16
C GLY A 160 9.50 0.42 7.08
N ILE A 161 9.32 0.02 5.82
CA ILE A 161 9.40 0.93 4.66
C ILE A 161 8.03 1.45 4.19
N GLY A 162 6.96 1.19 4.96
CA GLY A 162 5.59 1.71 4.73
C GLY A 162 4.74 0.89 3.77
N LEU A 163 4.93 -0.44 3.72
CA LEU A 163 4.19 -1.29 2.80
C LEU A 163 2.70 -1.41 3.16
N VAL A 164 2.35 -1.40 4.45
CA VAL A 164 0.94 -1.45 4.86
C VAL A 164 0.29 -0.09 4.60
N ARG A 165 0.98 1.02 4.88
CA ARG A 165 0.54 2.35 4.45
C ARG A 165 0.23 2.41 2.95
N LEU A 166 1.15 1.96 2.10
CA LEU A 166 0.94 1.98 0.65
C LEU A 166 -0.32 1.19 0.25
N ALA A 167 -0.57 0.05 0.89
CA ALA A 167 -1.76 -0.76 0.63
C ALA A 167 -3.05 -0.06 1.11
N LEU A 168 -3.05 0.50 2.32
CA LEU A 168 -4.20 1.17 2.93
C LEU A 168 -4.57 2.46 2.22
N GLU A 169 -3.60 3.31 1.88
CA GLU A 169 -3.84 4.57 1.15
C GLU A 169 -4.46 4.29 -0.23
N ARG A 170 -4.05 3.20 -0.91
CA ARG A 170 -4.69 2.75 -2.16
C ARG A 170 -6.15 2.30 -1.99
N GLN A 171 -6.58 1.96 -0.77
CA GLN A 171 -7.97 1.66 -0.44
C GLN A 171 -8.74 2.87 0.12
N GLY A 172 -8.15 4.08 0.07
CA GLY A 172 -8.79 5.31 0.54
C GLY A 172 -8.67 5.56 2.05
N TRP A 173 -7.84 4.80 2.75
CA TRP A 173 -7.49 5.09 4.15
C TRP A 173 -6.44 6.19 4.23
N GLN A 174 -6.34 6.84 5.38
CA GLN A 174 -5.27 7.79 5.70
C GLN A 174 -4.41 7.25 6.83
N VAL A 175 -3.10 7.11 6.59
CA VAL A 175 -2.15 6.83 7.67
C VAL A 175 -1.82 8.14 8.38
N VAL A 176 -2.31 8.26 9.61
CA VAL A 176 -2.22 9.45 10.46
C VAL A 176 -1.07 9.39 11.46
N PHE A 177 -0.48 8.21 11.65
CA PHE A 177 0.69 7.98 12.48
C PHE A 177 1.45 6.75 11.98
N ALA A 178 2.78 6.76 12.08
CA ALA A 178 3.61 5.58 11.85
C ALA A 178 4.74 5.49 12.89
N ASN A 179 5.17 4.29 13.22
CA ASN A 179 6.31 4.04 14.10
C ASN A 179 7.21 2.92 13.56
N ASP A 180 8.52 3.15 13.56
CA ASP A 180 9.53 2.10 13.42
C ASP A 180 10.80 2.48 14.19
N ILE A 181 11.55 1.49 14.69
CA ILE A 181 12.77 1.72 15.46
C ILE A 181 14.02 1.85 14.57
N ASP A 182 13.99 1.30 13.35
CA ASP A 182 15.17 1.20 12.49
C ASP A 182 15.37 2.47 11.65
N PRO A 183 16.46 3.25 11.86
CA PRO A 183 16.72 4.48 11.13
C PRO A 183 16.94 4.27 9.63
N LYS A 184 17.41 3.09 9.19
CA LYS A 184 17.57 2.78 7.76
C LYS A 184 16.21 2.57 7.10
N LYS A 185 15.31 1.85 7.77
CA LYS A 185 13.93 1.68 7.28
C LYS A 185 13.20 3.02 7.28
N ALA A 186 13.38 3.82 8.32
CA ALA A 186 12.83 5.18 8.39
C ALA A 186 13.32 6.07 7.24
N ALA A 187 14.61 6.02 6.89
CA ALA A 187 15.13 6.76 5.74
C ALA A 187 14.48 6.32 4.42
N MET A 188 14.23 5.02 4.24
CA MET A 188 13.51 4.51 3.06
C MET A 188 12.03 4.90 3.07
N TYR A 189 11.38 4.86 4.24
CA TYR A 189 10.01 5.33 4.42
C TYR A 189 9.90 6.81 4.04
N GLN A 190 10.74 7.67 4.60
CA GLN A 190 10.78 9.10 4.28
C GLN A 190 11.11 9.37 2.80
N ALA A 191 11.92 8.53 2.16
CA ALA A 191 12.16 8.66 0.72
C ALA A 191 10.89 8.44 -0.13
N ASN A 192 9.96 7.58 0.34
CA ASN A 192 8.66 7.36 -0.31
C ASN A 192 7.64 8.46 0.03
N TRP A 193 7.70 9.05 1.25
CA TRP A 193 6.84 10.13 1.71
C TRP A 193 7.64 11.35 2.23
N PRO A 194 8.34 12.10 1.36
CA PRO A 194 9.35 13.10 1.77
C PRO A 194 8.80 14.36 2.45
N ARG A 195 7.48 14.54 2.50
CA ARG A 195 6.81 15.66 3.16
C ARG A 195 5.96 15.23 4.34
N ASP A 196 6.09 13.97 4.75
CA ASP A 196 5.31 13.39 5.83
C ASP A 196 6.15 13.35 7.11
N ASP A 197 5.61 13.94 8.17
CA ASP A 197 6.23 14.08 9.49
C ASP A 197 5.59 13.14 10.52
N ARG A 198 4.73 12.21 10.09
CA ARG A 198 3.96 11.32 10.97
C ARG A 198 4.71 10.07 11.39
N LEU A 199 5.92 9.86 10.87
CA LEU A 199 6.79 8.75 11.26
C LEU A 199 7.56 9.12 12.53
N PHE A 200 7.23 8.48 13.64
CA PHE A 200 8.05 8.47 14.84
C PHE A 200 9.13 7.37 14.73
N VAL A 201 10.39 7.80 14.70
CA VAL A 201 11.55 6.88 14.68
C VAL A 201 12.01 6.61 16.11
N GLY A 202 11.70 5.43 16.62
CA GLY A 202 12.06 5.06 17.99
C GLY A 202 11.36 3.81 18.50
N ASP A 203 11.73 3.44 19.72
CA ASP A 203 11.14 2.30 20.42
C ASP A 203 9.66 2.59 20.77
N ILE A 204 8.79 1.62 20.49
CA ILE A 204 7.37 1.67 20.86
C ILE A 204 7.18 1.89 22.37
N HIS A 205 8.09 1.39 23.20
CA HIS A 205 8.03 1.59 24.65
C HIS A 205 8.26 3.05 25.07
N ALA A 206 8.89 3.86 24.22
CA ALA A 206 9.11 5.28 24.46
C ALA A 206 7.89 6.16 24.09
N LEU A 207 6.94 5.63 23.31
CA LEU A 207 5.70 6.32 22.97
C LEU A 207 4.78 6.42 24.19
N LYS A 208 4.02 7.50 24.30
CA LYS A 208 2.93 7.65 25.26
C LYS A 208 1.60 7.63 24.54
N ALA A 209 0.57 7.09 25.18
CA ALA A 209 -0.77 7.07 24.59
C ALA A 209 -1.29 8.47 24.19
N ASP A 210 -0.91 9.52 24.92
CA ASP A 210 -1.31 10.91 24.63
C ASP A 210 -0.67 11.46 23.35
N ASP A 211 0.48 10.92 22.93
CA ASP A 211 1.16 11.32 21.70
C ASP A 211 0.50 10.68 20.44
N LEU A 212 -0.39 9.70 20.63
CA LEU A 212 -1.03 8.98 19.54
C LEU A 212 -2.36 9.63 19.12
N PRO A 213 -2.65 9.74 17.82
CA PRO A 213 -3.95 10.20 17.37
C PRO A 213 -5.04 9.16 17.67
N THR A 214 -6.27 9.63 17.87
CA THR A 214 -7.43 8.75 17.80
C THR A 214 -7.67 8.39 16.34
N CYS A 215 -7.80 7.09 16.03
CA CYS A 215 -7.99 6.61 14.67
C CYS A 215 -8.86 5.34 14.63
N ASP A 216 -9.17 4.88 13.41
CA ASP A 216 -10.07 3.75 13.18
C ASP A 216 -9.36 2.39 13.28
N LEU A 217 -8.05 2.35 12.98
CA LEU A 217 -7.26 1.13 12.93
C LEU A 217 -5.86 1.31 13.50
N PHE A 218 -5.46 0.43 14.41
CA PHE A 218 -4.04 0.15 14.65
C PHE A 218 -3.63 -1.07 13.83
N THR A 219 -2.54 -0.95 13.06
CA THR A 219 -1.90 -2.10 12.42
C THR A 219 -0.50 -2.32 13.00
N ALA A 220 -0.10 -3.58 13.20
CA ALA A 220 1.22 -3.89 13.74
C ALA A 220 1.83 -5.16 13.11
N SER A 221 3.03 -5.01 12.54
CA SER A 221 3.86 -6.10 12.01
C SER A 221 5.08 -6.35 12.91
N PHE A 222 4.83 -6.75 14.15
CA PHE A 222 5.86 -6.86 15.18
C PHE A 222 6.79 -8.08 14.97
N PRO A 223 8.05 -8.03 15.44
CA PRO A 223 8.99 -9.13 15.29
C PRO A 223 8.55 -10.40 16.07
N CYS A 224 8.60 -11.56 15.41
CA CYS A 224 8.12 -12.85 15.94
C CYS A 224 8.93 -13.41 17.13
N ASN A 225 10.16 -12.95 17.35
CA ASN A 225 11.12 -13.61 18.25
C ASN A 225 10.99 -13.20 19.72
N ASP A 226 10.00 -12.36 20.06
CA ASP A 226 10.08 -11.48 21.24
C ASP A 226 8.95 -11.72 22.26
N LEU A 227 8.13 -12.76 22.11
CA LEU A 227 7.04 -13.06 23.06
C LEU A 227 7.47 -13.93 24.24
N SER A 228 8.77 -14.23 24.39
CA SER A 228 9.24 -15.09 25.47
C SER A 228 9.17 -14.39 26.83
N ILE A 229 8.26 -14.93 27.66
CA ILE A 229 8.09 -14.78 29.11
C ILE A 229 7.33 -13.53 29.55
N ALA A 230 6.01 -13.66 29.71
CA ALA A 230 5.23 -12.88 30.67
C ALA A 230 4.08 -13.73 31.26
N GLY A 231 3.84 -13.57 32.56
CA GLY A 231 2.69 -14.09 33.31
C GLY A 231 1.42 -13.29 33.02
N ARG A 232 0.32 -13.60 33.73
CA ARG A 232 -0.95 -12.86 33.63
C ARG A 232 -0.74 -11.35 33.86
N TRP A 233 -1.69 -10.53 33.42
CA TRP A 233 -1.70 -9.06 33.39
C TRP A 233 -1.02 -8.30 34.55
N GLU A 234 -1.00 -8.85 35.76
CA GLU A 234 -0.26 -8.30 36.91
C GLU A 234 1.26 -8.15 36.64
N GLY A 235 1.81 -8.92 35.70
CA GLY A 235 3.23 -8.85 35.29
C GLY A 235 3.60 -7.67 34.40
N LEU A 236 2.64 -6.94 33.80
CA LEU A 236 2.92 -5.79 32.92
C LEU A 236 3.44 -4.54 33.66
N GLN A 237 3.42 -4.53 34.99
CA GLN A 237 4.20 -3.55 35.77
C GLN A 237 5.69 -3.90 35.87
N GLY A 238 6.09 -5.10 35.42
CA GLY A 238 7.47 -5.48 35.18
C GLY A 238 8.00 -4.92 33.86
N LYS A 239 9.32 -4.81 33.75
CA LYS A 239 10.04 -4.36 32.54
C LYS A 239 9.94 -5.42 31.43
N GLU A 240 8.77 -5.59 30.85
CA GLU A 240 8.57 -6.44 29.67
C GLU A 240 9.13 -5.72 28.43
N SER A 241 10.17 -6.30 27.83
CA SER A 241 10.87 -5.72 26.68
C SER A 241 10.23 -6.06 25.33
N SER A 242 9.15 -6.85 25.33
CA SER A 242 8.52 -7.28 24.08
C SER A 242 7.81 -6.12 23.39
N SER A 243 8.17 -5.92 22.13
CA SER A 243 7.51 -4.96 21.25
C SER A 243 5.98 -5.12 21.16
N PHE A 244 5.45 -6.36 21.25
CA PHE A 244 4.00 -6.61 21.31
C PHE A 244 3.38 -6.04 22.59
N TRP A 245 4.02 -6.21 23.74
CA TRP A 245 3.51 -5.68 25.01
C TRP A 245 3.55 -4.16 25.04
N GLY A 246 4.49 -3.53 24.34
CA GLY A 246 4.46 -2.08 24.09
C GLY A 246 3.18 -1.62 23.41
N LEU A 247 2.72 -2.35 22.37
CA LEU A 247 1.44 -2.07 21.70
C LEU A 247 0.23 -2.27 22.62
N ILE A 248 0.19 -3.38 23.37
CA ILE A 248 -0.90 -3.67 24.32
C ILE A 248 -0.97 -2.59 25.41
N ARG A 249 0.18 -2.16 25.95
CA ARG A 249 0.27 -1.04 26.90
C ARG A 249 -0.33 0.23 26.30
N LEU A 250 0.04 0.61 25.08
CA LEU A 250 -0.51 1.80 24.42
C LEU A 250 -2.03 1.70 24.24
N LEU A 251 -2.55 0.57 23.76
CA LEU A 251 -4.00 0.34 23.62
C LEU A 251 -4.74 0.42 24.97
N HIS A 252 -4.12 -0.06 26.05
CA HIS A 252 -4.66 0.05 27.40
C HIS A 252 -4.69 1.51 27.88
N GLU A 253 -3.55 2.20 27.82
CA GLU A 253 -3.37 3.59 28.26
C GLU A 253 -4.27 4.56 27.49
N MET A 254 -4.57 4.29 26.22
CA MET A 254 -5.50 5.09 25.42
C MET A 254 -6.96 5.04 25.92
N GLY A 255 -7.33 4.05 26.74
CA GLY A 255 -8.68 3.92 27.29
C GLY A 255 -9.75 3.95 26.19
N ASP A 256 -10.70 4.88 26.30
CA ASP A 256 -11.80 5.02 25.33
C ASP A 256 -11.34 5.48 23.94
N ARG A 257 -10.16 6.11 23.83
CA ARG A 257 -9.60 6.57 22.55
C ARG A 257 -9.00 5.45 21.70
N ARG A 258 -8.86 4.23 22.24
CA ARG A 258 -8.30 3.09 21.51
C ARG A 258 -9.12 2.81 20.24
N PRO A 259 -8.48 2.43 19.12
CA PRO A 259 -9.17 2.24 17.85
C PRO A 259 -10.25 1.15 17.94
N PRO A 260 -11.34 1.24 17.17
CA PRO A 260 -12.33 0.18 17.09
C PRO A 260 -11.77 -1.11 16.47
N LEU A 261 -10.71 -1.02 15.66
CA LEU A 261 -10.06 -2.14 14.99
C LEU A 261 -8.57 -2.21 15.31
N VAL A 262 -8.06 -3.44 15.47
CA VAL A 262 -6.63 -3.74 15.53
C VAL A 262 -6.33 -4.89 14.56
N MET A 263 -5.31 -4.73 13.72
CA MET A 263 -4.81 -5.76 12.82
C MET A 263 -3.37 -6.09 13.19
N LEU A 264 -3.10 -7.36 13.47
CA LEU A 264 -1.73 -7.86 13.64
C LEU A 264 -1.33 -8.70 12.45
N GLU A 265 -0.09 -8.60 12.01
CA GLU A 265 0.51 -9.49 11.02
C GLU A 265 1.75 -10.17 11.61
N ASN A 266 1.88 -11.47 11.35
CA ASN A 266 3.05 -12.23 11.72
C ASN A 266 3.28 -13.44 10.80
N VAL A 267 4.42 -14.11 10.95
CA VAL A 267 4.69 -15.39 10.29
C VAL A 267 3.78 -16.48 10.86
N VAL A 268 3.46 -17.50 10.04
CA VAL A 268 2.64 -18.64 10.49
C VAL A 268 3.25 -19.39 11.67
N GLY A 269 4.59 -19.36 11.81
CA GLY A 269 5.28 -19.94 12.97
C GLY A 269 4.79 -19.39 14.32
N PHE A 270 4.25 -18.16 14.35
CA PHE A 270 3.69 -17.56 15.55
C PHE A 270 2.54 -18.40 16.15
N LEU A 271 1.68 -18.97 15.29
CA LEU A 271 0.58 -19.87 15.67
C LEU A 271 1.07 -21.07 16.50
N MET A 272 2.30 -21.53 16.27
CA MET A 272 2.87 -22.72 16.89
C MET A 272 3.91 -22.41 17.97
N SER A 273 4.22 -21.12 18.19
CA SER A 273 5.26 -20.71 19.12
C SER A 273 4.93 -21.19 20.54
N HIS A 274 5.92 -21.83 21.19
CA HIS A 274 5.78 -22.50 22.49
C HIS A 274 4.54 -23.40 22.60
N GLY A 275 4.21 -24.14 21.53
CA GLY A 275 3.04 -25.02 21.48
C GLY A 275 1.71 -24.25 21.39
N GLY A 276 1.72 -23.06 20.80
CA GLY A 276 0.55 -22.19 20.63
C GLY A 276 0.28 -21.22 21.79
N ARG A 277 1.03 -21.34 22.89
CA ARG A 277 0.82 -20.52 24.09
C ARG A 277 1.07 -19.03 23.86
N ASP A 278 2.04 -18.66 23.03
CA ASP A 278 2.32 -17.24 22.78
C ASP A 278 1.19 -16.61 21.95
N PHE A 279 0.66 -17.35 20.98
CA PHE A 279 -0.48 -16.92 20.19
C PHE A 279 -1.73 -16.79 21.06
N GLU A 280 -2.02 -17.81 21.89
CA GLU A 280 -3.11 -17.76 22.87
C GLU A 280 -3.01 -16.51 23.77
N LYS A 281 -1.83 -16.26 24.35
CA LYS A 281 -1.60 -15.09 25.22
C LYS A 281 -1.85 -13.77 24.49
N ALA A 282 -1.39 -13.63 23.25
CA ALA A 282 -1.60 -12.41 22.47
C ALA A 282 -3.10 -12.16 22.20
N LEU A 283 -3.85 -13.23 21.88
CA LEU A 283 -5.29 -13.14 21.65
C LEU A 283 -6.06 -12.83 22.94
N LEU A 284 -5.69 -13.45 24.07
CA LEU A 284 -6.28 -13.16 25.38
C LEU A 284 -5.99 -11.72 25.82
N ALA A 285 -4.78 -11.19 25.57
CA ALA A 285 -4.47 -9.79 25.85
C ALA A 285 -5.39 -8.82 25.09
N LEU A 286 -5.66 -9.08 23.81
CA LEU A 286 -6.64 -8.31 23.05
C LEU A 286 -8.07 -8.49 23.62
N ASN A 287 -8.42 -9.69 24.05
CA ASN A 287 -9.72 -9.94 24.67
C ASN A 287 -9.91 -9.19 25.98
N GLU A 288 -8.89 -9.08 26.82
CA GLU A 288 -8.97 -8.37 28.09
C GLU A 288 -9.13 -6.86 27.89
N LEU A 289 -8.63 -6.32 26.76
CA LEU A 289 -8.93 -4.96 26.30
C LEU A 289 -10.34 -4.79 25.69
N GLY A 290 -11.16 -5.83 25.67
CA GLY A 290 -12.54 -5.78 25.17
C GLY A 290 -12.68 -5.98 23.65
N TYR A 291 -11.67 -6.52 22.98
CA TYR A 291 -11.78 -6.91 21.58
C TYR A 291 -12.19 -8.37 21.44
N ALA A 292 -13.02 -8.68 20.45
CA ALA A 292 -13.19 -10.03 19.94
C ALA A 292 -12.31 -10.24 18.70
N VAL A 293 -11.68 -11.40 18.59
CA VAL A 293 -10.61 -11.66 17.61
C VAL A 293 -11.04 -12.66 16.54
N ASP A 294 -10.41 -12.54 15.37
CA ASP A 294 -10.45 -13.51 14.29
C ASP A 294 -9.02 -13.71 13.78
N ALA A 295 -8.75 -14.84 13.15
CA ALA A 295 -7.45 -15.13 12.57
C ALA A 295 -7.61 -15.76 11.19
N ILE A 296 -6.75 -15.36 10.27
CA ILE A 296 -6.67 -15.89 8.90
C ILE A 296 -5.22 -16.05 8.48
N ILE A 297 -4.95 -16.98 7.57
CA ILE A 297 -3.64 -17.15 6.93
C ILE A 297 -3.79 -16.85 5.45
N LEU A 298 -3.03 -15.89 4.93
CA LEU A 298 -3.01 -15.56 3.51
C LEU A 298 -1.63 -15.83 2.93
N ASN A 299 -1.58 -16.45 1.76
CA ASN A 299 -0.34 -16.62 1.01
C ASN A 299 -0.27 -15.62 -0.14
N ALA A 300 0.79 -14.82 -0.19
CA ALA A 300 1.03 -13.86 -1.26
C ALA A 300 0.99 -14.50 -2.66
N ALA A 301 1.23 -15.81 -2.77
CA ALA A 301 1.12 -16.62 -3.98
C ALA A 301 -0.22 -16.48 -4.74
N ARG A 302 -1.28 -16.02 -4.05
CA ARG A 302 -2.59 -15.73 -4.67
C ARG A 302 -2.59 -14.45 -5.50
N TRP A 303 -1.65 -13.52 -5.27
CA TRP A 303 -1.58 -12.22 -5.96
C TRP A 303 -0.25 -11.98 -6.70
N VAL A 304 0.85 -12.54 -6.19
CA VAL A 304 2.21 -12.39 -6.76
C VAL A 304 2.91 -13.75 -6.76
N PRO A 305 3.89 -14.02 -7.63
CA PRO A 305 4.58 -15.32 -7.71
C PRO A 305 5.61 -15.51 -6.59
N GLN A 306 5.18 -15.34 -5.35
CA GLN A 306 5.99 -15.52 -4.16
C GLN A 306 5.19 -16.28 -3.10
N SER A 307 5.69 -17.45 -2.69
CA SER A 307 5.14 -18.12 -1.51
C SER A 307 5.56 -17.36 -0.25
N ARG A 308 4.59 -16.69 0.37
CA ARG A 308 4.76 -15.93 1.60
C ARG A 308 3.49 -16.05 2.43
N PRO A 309 3.29 -17.17 3.13
CA PRO A 309 2.18 -17.33 4.05
C PRO A 309 2.37 -16.41 5.26
N ARG A 310 1.33 -15.68 5.62
CA ARG A 310 1.27 -14.78 6.77
C ARG A 310 -0.02 -14.97 7.54
N LEU A 311 0.11 -14.95 8.86
CA LEU A 311 -0.98 -14.97 9.82
C LEU A 311 -1.42 -13.53 10.07
N PHE A 312 -2.71 -13.28 9.96
CA PHE A 312 -3.33 -12.02 10.29
C PHE A 312 -4.32 -12.24 11.43
N VAL A 313 -4.26 -11.39 12.47
CA VAL A 313 -5.26 -11.33 13.53
C VAL A 313 -6.07 -10.06 13.34
N LEU A 314 -7.40 -10.20 13.32
CA LEU A 314 -8.34 -9.09 13.21
C LEU A 314 -9.14 -8.97 14.50
N ALA A 315 -8.84 -7.96 15.29
CA ALA A 315 -9.52 -7.66 16.53
C ALA A 315 -10.48 -6.48 16.33
N GLY A 316 -11.74 -6.65 16.71
CA GLY A 316 -12.74 -5.57 16.70
C GLY A 316 -13.39 -5.45 18.06
N ARG A 317 -13.83 -4.25 18.45
CA ARG A 317 -14.59 -4.07 19.70
C ARG A 317 -15.76 -5.07 19.72
N ASP A 318 -15.91 -5.76 20.85
CA ASP A 318 -16.96 -6.77 21.00
C ASP A 318 -18.34 -6.08 20.92
N ASP A 319 -19.06 -6.33 19.82
CA ASP A 319 -20.41 -5.83 19.57
C ASP A 319 -21.49 -6.86 19.92
N GLY A 320 -21.12 -7.93 20.62
CA GLY A 320 -22.01 -9.02 21.01
C GLY A 320 -22.34 -10.01 19.90
N ARG A 321 -21.72 -9.89 18.70
CA ARG A 321 -21.88 -10.85 17.59
C ARG A 321 -20.91 -12.04 17.65
N ALA A 322 -20.23 -12.23 18.78
CA ALA A 322 -19.21 -13.26 18.96
C ALA A 322 -19.72 -14.67 18.60
N GLY A 323 -19.14 -15.24 17.54
CA GLY A 323 -19.33 -16.63 17.11
C GLY A 323 -18.17 -17.50 17.59
N ARG A 324 -18.47 -18.63 18.25
CA ARG A 324 -17.47 -19.48 18.93
C ARG A 324 -16.83 -20.56 18.04
N SER A 325 -17.40 -20.87 16.89
CA SER A 325 -16.96 -22.01 16.08
C SER A 325 -16.57 -21.56 14.68
N CYS A 326 -15.38 -21.98 14.25
CA CYS A 326 -15.00 -21.96 12.85
C CYS A 326 -15.29 -23.35 12.27
N THR A 327 -16.41 -23.47 11.54
CA THR A 327 -16.81 -24.71 10.87
C THR A 327 -16.23 -24.82 9.45
N LEU A 328 -15.65 -23.73 8.94
CA LEU A 328 -15.19 -23.60 7.56
C LEU A 328 -13.66 -23.72 7.47
N VAL A 329 -13.18 -24.94 7.23
CA VAL A 329 -11.82 -25.14 6.72
C VAL A 329 -11.76 -24.55 5.31
N SER A 330 -10.80 -23.65 5.09
CA SER A 330 -10.62 -22.94 3.81
C SER A 330 -9.14 -22.63 3.58
N ASP A 331 -8.80 -22.12 2.39
CA ASP A 331 -7.43 -21.66 2.13
C ASP A 331 -6.99 -20.54 3.09
N ALA A 332 -7.94 -19.70 3.53
CA ALA A 332 -7.69 -18.65 4.52
C ALA A 332 -7.67 -19.17 5.97
N ARG A 333 -8.22 -20.37 6.21
CA ARG A 333 -8.28 -21.02 7.52
C ARG A 333 -7.94 -22.50 7.37
N PRO A 334 -6.64 -22.83 7.23
CA PRO A 334 -6.21 -24.22 7.12
C PRO A 334 -6.53 -25.01 8.40
N PRO A 335 -6.49 -26.36 8.36
CA PRO A 335 -6.79 -27.21 9.51
C PRO A 335 -6.06 -26.79 10.78
N LEU A 336 -4.76 -26.50 10.68
CA LEU A 336 -3.94 -26.05 11.80
C LEU A 336 -4.53 -24.84 12.56
N LEU A 337 -5.03 -23.84 11.83
CA LEU A 337 -5.64 -22.66 12.43
C LEU A 337 -7.04 -22.95 12.97
N THR A 338 -7.80 -23.77 12.25
CA THR A 338 -9.17 -24.15 12.64
C THR A 338 -9.16 -25.00 13.92
N ASP A 339 -8.22 -25.93 14.03
CA ASP A 339 -8.00 -26.75 15.22
C ASP A 339 -7.59 -25.89 16.41
N PHE A 340 -6.71 -24.89 16.19
CA PHE A 340 -6.36 -23.92 17.24
C PHE A 340 -7.60 -23.14 17.70
N ILE A 341 -8.38 -22.56 16.78
CA ILE A 341 -9.58 -21.79 17.11
C ILE A 341 -10.55 -22.64 17.96
N ASN A 342 -10.84 -23.87 17.50
CA ASN A 342 -11.79 -24.75 18.17
C ASN A 342 -11.24 -25.33 19.49
N GLY A 343 -9.92 -25.44 19.64
CA GLY A 343 -9.25 -25.90 20.84
C GLY A 343 -9.13 -24.87 21.98
N HIS A 344 -9.40 -23.58 21.71
CA HIS A 344 -9.27 -22.49 22.68
C HIS A 344 -10.60 -21.77 22.92
N PRO A 345 -11.55 -22.40 23.66
CA PRO A 345 -12.89 -21.85 23.89
C PRO A 345 -12.90 -20.66 24.87
N ASN A 346 -11.80 -20.44 25.59
CA ASN A 346 -11.59 -19.29 26.49
C ASN A 346 -11.35 -17.98 25.74
N ILE A 347 -10.94 -18.04 24.47
CA ILE A 347 -10.75 -16.85 23.63
C ILE A 347 -12.10 -16.35 23.13
N ARG A 348 -12.34 -15.03 23.24
CA ARG A 348 -13.47 -14.37 22.60
C ARG A 348 -13.22 -14.23 21.10
N TRP A 349 -13.79 -15.16 20.35
CA TRP A 349 -13.76 -15.17 18.90
C TRP A 349 -14.90 -14.36 18.28
N ASN A 350 -14.62 -13.71 17.15
CA ASN A 350 -15.57 -13.12 16.23
C ASN A 350 -15.17 -13.54 14.81
N ILE A 351 -15.40 -14.82 14.49
CA ILE A 351 -15.00 -15.43 13.22
C ILE A 351 -15.81 -14.81 12.07
N ARG A 352 -15.14 -14.12 11.16
CA ARG A 352 -15.77 -13.41 10.05
C ARG A 352 -15.84 -14.28 8.80
N ASP A 353 -16.87 -14.07 8.00
CA ASP A 353 -16.93 -14.62 6.65
C ASP A 353 -15.88 -13.95 5.78
N VAL A 354 -14.93 -14.75 5.30
CA VAL A 354 -13.85 -14.29 4.41
C VAL A 354 -14.24 -14.68 2.99
N PRO A 355 -14.23 -13.74 2.03
CA PRO A 355 -14.52 -14.08 0.64
C PRO A 355 -13.50 -15.12 0.12
N PRO A 356 -13.90 -15.99 -0.83
CA PRO A 356 -12.97 -16.92 -1.46
C PRO A 356 -11.73 -16.20 -2.00
N LEU A 357 -10.56 -16.79 -1.79
CA LEU A 357 -9.31 -16.23 -2.30
C LEU A 357 -9.31 -16.27 -3.84
N PRO A 358 -8.74 -15.26 -4.51
CA PRO A 358 -8.65 -15.27 -5.96
C PRO A 358 -7.80 -16.45 -6.45
N PRO A 359 -8.01 -16.93 -7.69
CA PRO A 359 -7.09 -17.86 -8.32
C PRO A 359 -5.70 -17.21 -8.43
N ALA A 360 -4.64 -18.03 -8.41
CA ALA A 360 -3.28 -17.53 -8.52
C ALA A 360 -3.09 -16.76 -9.84
N ALA A 361 -2.66 -15.50 -9.73
CA ALA A 361 -2.76 -14.54 -10.85
C ALA A 361 -1.54 -14.49 -11.78
N ALA A 362 -0.33 -14.81 -11.29
CA ALA A 362 0.90 -14.67 -12.06
C ALA A 362 1.93 -15.74 -11.70
N ARG A 363 2.67 -16.24 -12.70
CA ARG A 363 3.86 -17.08 -12.52
C ARG A 363 5.10 -16.20 -12.50
N LEU A 364 6.17 -16.72 -11.91
CA LEU A 364 7.44 -16.00 -11.86
C LEU A 364 7.95 -15.64 -13.27
N ALA A 365 7.80 -16.56 -14.22
CA ALA A 365 8.14 -16.34 -15.63
C ALA A 365 7.34 -15.21 -16.30
N ASP A 366 6.18 -14.83 -15.75
CA ASP A 366 5.35 -13.77 -16.32
C ASP A 366 5.83 -12.36 -15.87
N ILE A 367 6.76 -12.27 -14.90
CA ILE A 367 7.24 -11.00 -14.33
C ILE A 367 8.77 -10.84 -14.36
N ILE A 368 9.52 -11.89 -14.68
CA ILE A 368 10.98 -11.80 -14.82
C ILE A 368 11.30 -11.16 -16.18
N GLU A 369 12.18 -10.17 -16.16
CA GLU A 369 12.80 -9.62 -17.36
C GLU A 369 13.84 -10.61 -17.91
N ASP A 370 13.73 -10.93 -19.20
CA ASP A 370 14.72 -11.76 -19.91
C ASP A 370 15.91 -10.87 -20.29
N LEU A 371 16.87 -10.74 -19.37
CA LEU A 371 18.06 -9.92 -19.56
C LEU A 371 19.17 -10.75 -20.25
N PRO A 372 19.78 -10.25 -21.35
CA PRO A 372 20.94 -10.89 -21.99
C PRO A 372 22.08 -11.13 -20.99
N ASN A 373 22.90 -12.17 -21.18
CA ASN A 373 24.02 -12.47 -20.26
C ASN A 373 25.05 -11.34 -20.13
N ASP A 374 25.09 -10.42 -21.10
CA ASP A 374 25.95 -9.23 -21.13
C ASP A 374 25.24 -7.94 -20.67
N ASP A 375 24.03 -8.04 -20.12
CA ASP A 375 23.29 -6.90 -19.60
C ASP A 375 24.08 -6.17 -18.49
N PRO A 376 24.20 -4.83 -18.54
CA PRO A 376 24.98 -4.05 -17.60
C PRO A 376 24.45 -4.09 -16.15
N HIS A 377 23.22 -4.57 -15.92
CA HIS A 377 22.71 -4.80 -14.58
C HIS A 377 23.33 -6.03 -13.90
N TRP A 378 23.89 -6.97 -14.66
CA TRP A 378 24.64 -8.08 -14.10
C TRP A 378 25.90 -7.58 -13.38
N TRP A 379 26.25 -8.25 -12.29
CA TRP A 379 27.50 -7.96 -11.62
C TRP A 379 28.68 -8.33 -12.53
N ASN A 380 29.52 -7.35 -12.81
CA ASN A 380 30.80 -7.61 -13.46
C ASN A 380 31.66 -8.56 -12.62
N GLU A 381 32.62 -9.22 -13.27
CA GLU A 381 33.49 -10.22 -12.64
C GLU A 381 34.19 -9.69 -11.37
N LYS A 382 34.57 -8.40 -11.37
CA LYS A 382 35.20 -7.74 -10.22
C LYS A 382 34.27 -7.69 -9.01
N ARG A 383 32.99 -7.39 -9.21
CA ARG A 383 32.00 -7.35 -8.13
C ARG A 383 31.64 -8.76 -7.66
N THR A 384 31.52 -9.70 -8.59
CA THR A 384 31.24 -11.11 -8.31
C THR A 384 32.37 -11.77 -7.52
N SER A 385 33.64 -11.47 -7.82
CA SER A 385 34.79 -12.00 -7.09
C SER A 385 34.86 -11.47 -5.66
N VAL A 386 34.62 -10.17 -5.46
CA VAL A 386 34.56 -9.54 -4.12
C VAL A 386 33.46 -10.17 -3.27
N PHE A 387 32.26 -10.38 -3.82
CA PHE A 387 31.17 -11.02 -3.08
C PHE A 387 31.49 -12.48 -2.72
N SER A 388 32.10 -13.22 -3.65
CA SER A 388 32.43 -14.64 -3.44
C SER A 388 33.58 -14.88 -2.46
N GLN A 389 34.41 -13.86 -2.20
CA GLN A 389 35.47 -13.91 -1.18
C GLN A 389 34.98 -13.47 0.21
N ALA A 390 33.84 -12.77 0.28
CA ALA A 390 33.24 -12.25 1.52
C ALA A 390 32.16 -13.18 2.11
N ALA A 391 31.80 -14.25 1.40
CA ALA A 391 30.91 -15.33 1.84
C ALA A 391 31.73 -16.56 2.22
#